data_AF-A0A1Y4ELV8-F1
#
_entry.id   AF-A0A1Y4ELV8-F1
#
_cell.length_a   1.000
_cell.length_b   1.000
_cell.length_c   1.000
_cell.angle_alpha   90.00
_cell.angle_beta   90.00
_cell.angle_gamma   90.00
#
_symmetry.space_group_name_H-M   'P 1'
#
loop_
_entity.id
_entity.type
_entity.pdbx_description
1 polymer ?
#
loop_
_entity_poly.entity_id
_entity_poly.type
_entity_poly.pdbx_seq_one_letter_code
_entity_poly.pdbx_strand_id
1 'polypeptide(L)'
;MKQVLTDHKNSVIIASTIALIVIACAFAVYLRLYTGKELWYEMFAAIIGVIITAIITMMLLIGQTDSDEKREKKGKVFEEKLRIYQEYLSTLYDVIKDGKNTNEEKLKLAFKTSSVAMHCAPERVEKISESVKEIFKRTIKEDGNALEKLSEEDLKVVLKNLFDIMEAFKADLYENYKRHETLKWNKTLLNFLDAFKLEQNDGDAPQQMPVDTKDNIKTNDAKTADEDWEEKKKDWTLRGWTVNDYLASKNGFMLTLTGSDAGNNQPAFVDVGWYDGHYYIQASYERDPNFAKALKWEYGGRRSHGTWWKYFDDEFYNIPEGQLYTYFCDNKKLREYLYEKIVNLMDIVERENHIIKLKDNVGTREGWDIFTWYWDTLACTYENNADRPFIDVTREKTGNVKIKLANRTEQPELLKELIQKIGCGNLKPEKDGYYVLNELDENDKIPSKVKEWMNKIEEGTKK
;
A
#
# COMPACT_ATOMS: atom_id res chain seq x y z
N MET A 1 48.25 5.24 12.83
CA MET A 1 47.27 6.23 13.32
C MET A 1 45.87 6.05 12.69
N LYS A 2 45.73 5.87 11.36
CA LYS A 2 44.44 5.56 10.72
C LYS A 2 43.80 4.24 11.17
N GLN A 3 44.59 3.18 11.35
CA GLN A 3 44.08 1.85 11.74
C GLN A 3 43.48 1.82 13.16
N VAL A 4 44.12 2.50 14.12
CA VAL A 4 43.63 2.65 15.50
C VAL A 4 42.32 3.45 15.56
N LEU A 5 42.13 4.41 14.66
CA LEU A 5 40.90 5.21 14.58
C LEU A 5 39.72 4.40 14.00
N THR A 6 40.00 3.48 13.07
CA THR A 6 39.00 2.58 12.48
C THR A 6 38.55 1.51 13.48
N ASP A 7 39.47 0.96 14.27
CA ASP A 7 39.14 -0.04 15.29
C ASP A 7 38.31 0.58 16.43
N HIS A 8 38.61 1.82 16.84
CA HIS A 8 37.81 2.51 17.85
C HIS A 8 36.38 2.80 17.37
N LYS A 9 36.19 3.20 16.10
CA LYS A 9 34.86 3.41 15.50
C LYS A 9 34.04 2.12 15.46
N ASN A 10 34.66 1.01 15.10
CA ASN A 10 33.98 -0.29 15.04
C ASN A 10 33.62 -0.81 16.43
N SER A 11 34.47 -0.64 17.44
CA SER A 11 34.13 -0.98 18.82
C SER A 11 32.99 -0.14 19.38
N VAL A 12 32.90 1.14 19.03
CA VAL A 12 31.79 2.02 19.46
C VAL A 12 30.48 1.61 18.79
N ILE A 13 30.51 1.29 17.50
CA ILE A 13 29.33 0.79 16.77
C ILE A 13 28.85 -0.52 17.40
N ILE A 14 29.75 -1.50 17.60
CA ILE A 14 29.40 -2.79 18.21
C ILE A 14 28.83 -2.61 19.63
N ALA A 15 29.46 -1.76 20.45
CA ALA A 15 28.99 -1.48 21.81
C ALA A 15 27.60 -0.81 21.81
N SER A 16 27.36 0.12 20.88
CA SER A 16 26.06 0.79 20.74
C SER A 16 24.94 -0.16 20.30
N THR A 17 25.25 -1.11 19.40
CA THR A 17 24.30 -2.14 18.97
C THR A 17 23.97 -3.11 20.10
N ILE A 18 24.97 -3.54 20.87
CA ILE A 18 24.76 -4.41 22.04
C ILE A 18 23.93 -3.68 23.11
N ALA A 19 24.20 -2.40 23.37
CA ALA A 19 23.44 -1.61 24.31
C ALA A 19 21.97 -1.45 23.90
N LEU A 20 21.70 -1.21 22.60
CA LEU A 20 20.33 -1.14 22.08
C LEU A 20 19.57 -2.46 22.19
N ILE A 21 20.24 -3.60 21.97
CA ILE A 21 19.65 -4.93 22.15
C ILE A 21 19.33 -5.18 23.63
N VAL A 22 20.23 -4.84 24.55
CA VAL A 22 20.01 -5.00 25.99
C VAL A 22 18.87 -4.10 26.48
N ILE A 23 18.77 -2.87 25.98
CA ILE A 23 17.67 -1.95 26.29
C ILE A 23 16.35 -2.50 25.76
N ALA A 24 16.32 -3.02 24.53
CA ALA A 24 15.12 -3.65 23.95
C ALA A 24 14.67 -4.89 24.75
N CYS A 25 15.60 -5.73 25.19
CA CYS A 25 15.31 -6.89 26.04
C CYS A 25 14.83 -6.47 27.44
N ALA A 26 15.45 -5.45 28.05
CA ALA A 26 15.02 -4.92 29.34
C ALA A 26 13.62 -4.27 29.26
N PHE A 27 13.31 -3.62 28.15
CA PHE A 27 12.00 -3.02 27.88
C PHE A 27 10.92 -4.09 27.68
N ALA A 28 11.24 -5.18 26.99
CA ALA A 28 10.34 -6.32 26.80
C ALA A 28 10.04 -7.06 28.13
N VAL A 29 11.04 -7.19 29.01
CA VAL A 29 10.87 -7.75 30.37
C VAL A 29 10.08 -6.79 31.28
N TYR A 30 10.33 -5.48 31.19
CA TYR A 30 9.64 -4.45 31.98
C TYR A 30 8.14 -4.37 31.65
N LEU A 31 7.77 -4.53 30.37
CA LEU A 31 6.37 -4.47 29.93
C LEU A 31 5.57 -5.76 30.17
N ARG A 32 6.18 -6.84 30.70
CA ARG A 32 5.54 -8.17 30.88
C ARG A 32 4.66 -8.57 29.68
N LEU A 33 5.19 -8.38 28.46
CA LEU A 33 4.47 -8.61 27.19
C LEU A 33 4.17 -10.09 26.90
N TYR A 34 4.62 -11.02 27.73
CA TYR A 34 4.62 -12.44 27.41
C TYR A 34 3.74 -13.25 28.34
N THR A 35 2.63 -13.73 27.79
CA THR A 35 1.84 -14.84 28.31
C THR A 35 2.20 -16.12 27.57
N GLY A 36 2.63 -17.17 28.30
CA GLY A 36 3.22 -18.41 27.78
C GLY A 36 2.37 -19.28 26.84
N LYS A 37 1.23 -18.80 26.34
CA LYS A 37 0.43 -19.48 25.30
C LYS A 37 0.75 -19.05 23.87
N GLU A 38 1.39 -17.88 23.66
CA GLU A 38 1.57 -17.29 22.32
C GLU A 38 3.04 -17.08 21.91
N LEU A 39 3.99 -17.36 22.81
CA LEU A 39 5.42 -17.10 22.64
C LEU A 39 6.02 -17.74 21.37
N TRP A 40 5.55 -18.93 21.00
CA TRP A 40 6.11 -19.70 19.88
C TRP A 40 5.72 -19.13 18.51
N TYR A 41 4.51 -18.58 18.37
CA TYR A 41 4.03 -17.98 17.12
C TYR A 41 4.76 -16.67 16.82
N GLU A 42 4.94 -15.83 17.83
CA GLU A 42 5.65 -14.56 17.72
C GLU A 42 7.14 -14.77 17.43
N MET A 43 7.75 -15.82 17.99
CA MET A 43 9.15 -16.15 17.74
C MET A 43 9.38 -16.76 16.35
N PHE A 44 8.43 -17.52 15.80
CA PHE A 44 8.45 -17.95 14.40
C PHE A 44 8.38 -16.77 13.42
N ALA A 45 7.49 -15.81 13.69
CA ALA A 45 7.39 -14.58 12.91
C ALA A 45 8.68 -13.74 12.98
N ALA A 46 9.31 -13.66 14.16
CA ALA A 46 10.59 -12.98 14.36
C ALA A 46 11.73 -13.66 13.57
N ILE A 47 11.78 -15.00 13.54
CA ILE A 47 12.76 -15.75 12.74
C ILE A 47 12.60 -15.42 11.25
N ILE A 48 11.37 -15.49 10.74
CA ILE A 48 11.06 -15.13 9.35
C ILE A 48 11.46 -13.68 9.05
N GLY A 49 11.16 -12.74 9.96
CA GLY A 49 11.53 -11.33 9.84
C GLY A 49 13.04 -11.11 9.73
N VAL A 50 13.83 -11.67 10.64
CA VAL A 50 15.31 -11.55 10.61
C VAL A 50 15.90 -12.16 9.34
N ILE A 51 15.35 -13.27 8.86
CA ILE A 51 15.76 -13.93 7.62
C ILE A 51 15.47 -13.03 6.41
N ILE A 52 14.27 -12.45 6.34
CA ILE A 52 13.87 -11.53 5.26
C ILE A 52 14.79 -10.30 5.26
N THR A 53 15.03 -9.70 6.42
CA THR A 53 15.93 -8.54 6.54
C THR A 53 17.35 -8.88 6.09
N ALA A 54 17.88 -10.05 6.45
CA ALA A 54 19.21 -10.48 6.00
C ALA A 54 19.29 -10.67 4.48
N ILE A 55 18.24 -11.21 3.85
CA ILE A 55 18.14 -11.39 2.39
C ILE A 55 18.11 -10.04 1.68
N ILE A 56 17.30 -9.09 2.15
CA ILE A 56 17.19 -7.73 1.59
C ILE A 56 18.52 -6.97 1.76
N THR A 57 19.15 -7.07 2.92
CA THR A 57 20.44 -6.41 3.20
C THR A 57 21.54 -6.97 2.29
N MET A 58 21.52 -8.26 1.98
CA MET A 58 22.47 -8.89 1.06
C MET A 58 22.21 -8.49 -0.41
N MET A 59 20.95 -8.23 -0.78
CA MET A 59 20.56 -7.72 -2.10
C MET A 59 21.16 -6.32 -2.38
N LEU A 60 21.15 -5.43 -1.38
CA LEU A 60 21.80 -4.12 -1.47
C LEU A 60 23.32 -4.22 -1.71
N LEU A 61 23.95 -5.30 -1.24
CA LEU A 61 25.39 -5.51 -1.33
C LEU A 61 25.85 -6.12 -2.66
N ILE A 62 24.98 -6.81 -3.42
CA ILE A 62 25.36 -7.56 -4.63
C ILE A 62 25.13 -6.76 -5.94
N GLY A 63 24.37 -5.66 -5.90
CA GLY A 63 23.90 -4.93 -7.09
C GLY A 63 24.91 -4.11 -7.91
N GLN A 64 26.23 -4.25 -7.73
CA GLN A 64 27.21 -3.28 -8.28
C GLN A 64 27.91 -3.62 -9.61
N THR A 65 27.59 -4.70 -10.33
CA THR A 65 28.46 -5.11 -11.47
C THR A 65 27.82 -5.52 -12.81
N ASP A 66 26.51 -5.36 -13.05
CA ASP A 66 25.88 -5.75 -14.33
C ASP A 66 25.23 -4.57 -15.10
N SER A 67 25.26 -4.64 -16.44
CA SER A 67 24.70 -3.63 -17.37
C SER A 67 23.18 -3.44 -17.24
N ASP A 68 22.69 -2.21 -17.41
CA ASP A 68 21.33 -1.74 -17.06
C ASP A 68 20.15 -2.58 -17.59
N GLU A 69 20.15 -3.04 -18.85
CA GLU A 69 19.02 -3.81 -19.40
C GLU A 69 18.99 -5.27 -18.90
N LYS A 70 20.18 -5.88 -18.74
CA LYS A 70 20.31 -7.21 -18.10
C LYS A 70 19.99 -7.11 -16.61
N ARG A 71 20.28 -5.98 -15.97
CA ARG A 71 19.93 -5.68 -14.58
C ARG A 71 18.42 -5.63 -14.37
N GLU A 72 17.66 -5.00 -15.26
CA GLU A 72 16.20 -4.90 -15.12
C GLU A 72 15.53 -6.27 -15.27
N LYS A 73 15.91 -7.06 -16.28
CA LYS A 73 15.35 -8.40 -16.50
C LYS A 73 15.73 -9.37 -15.37
N LYS A 74 17.00 -9.38 -14.95
CA LYS A 74 17.45 -10.20 -13.80
C LYS A 74 16.81 -9.74 -12.48
N GLY A 75 16.64 -8.43 -12.29
CA GLY A 75 15.98 -7.84 -11.12
C GLY A 75 14.52 -8.29 -11.01
N LYS A 76 13.75 -8.18 -12.09
CA LYS A 76 12.35 -8.63 -12.12
C LYS A 76 12.20 -10.14 -11.86
N VAL A 77 13.08 -10.97 -12.43
CA VAL A 77 13.07 -12.42 -12.18
C VAL A 77 13.46 -12.72 -10.73
N PHE A 78 14.42 -12.00 -10.17
CA PHE A 78 14.83 -12.15 -8.77
C PHE A 78 13.72 -11.74 -7.79
N GLU A 79 13.08 -10.59 -8.00
CA GLU A 79 11.95 -10.10 -7.20
C GLU A 79 10.79 -11.10 -7.19
N GLU A 80 10.45 -11.62 -8.37
CA GLU A 80 9.37 -12.60 -8.50
C GLU A 80 9.71 -13.93 -7.83
N LYS A 81 10.95 -14.42 -7.98
CA LYS A 81 11.42 -15.62 -7.25
C LYS A 81 11.36 -15.40 -5.73
N LEU A 82 11.80 -14.24 -5.25
CA LEU A 82 11.77 -13.90 -3.83
C LEU A 82 10.33 -13.87 -3.30
N ARG A 83 9.41 -13.25 -4.04
CA ARG A 83 7.97 -13.22 -3.72
C ARG A 83 7.40 -14.64 -3.59
N ILE A 84 7.69 -15.52 -4.56
CA ILE A 84 7.23 -16.92 -4.56
C ILE A 84 7.78 -17.68 -3.35
N TYR A 85 9.04 -17.46 -2.96
CA TYR A 85 9.64 -18.10 -1.79
C TYR A 85 9.06 -17.55 -0.47
N GLN A 86 8.76 -16.26 -0.39
CA GLN A 86 8.10 -15.66 0.78
C GLN A 86 6.67 -16.20 0.95
N GLU A 87 5.90 -16.25 -0.13
CA GLU A 87 4.55 -16.84 -0.12
C GLU A 87 4.57 -18.31 0.29
N TYR A 88 5.60 -19.06 -0.16
CA TYR A 88 5.77 -20.45 0.21
C TYR A 88 6.00 -20.61 1.72
N LEU A 89 6.92 -19.84 2.31
CA LEU A 89 7.21 -19.90 3.75
C LEU A 89 6.01 -19.48 4.60
N SER A 90 5.29 -18.44 4.17
CA SER A 90 4.05 -18.00 4.82
C SER A 90 2.97 -19.08 4.77
N THR A 91 2.77 -19.69 3.60
CA THR A 91 1.82 -20.81 3.45
C THR A 91 2.25 -22.02 4.28
N LEU A 92 3.54 -22.34 4.34
CA LEU A 92 4.04 -23.43 5.17
C LEU A 92 3.76 -23.18 6.65
N TYR A 93 3.96 -21.95 7.13
CA TYR A 93 3.59 -21.55 8.50
C TYR A 93 2.08 -21.72 8.75
N ASP A 94 1.24 -21.20 7.87
CA ASP A 94 -0.21 -21.31 7.99
C ASP A 94 -0.72 -22.75 8.08
N VAL A 95 -0.08 -23.66 7.36
CA VAL A 95 -0.48 -25.07 7.30
C VAL A 95 0.01 -25.86 8.50
N ILE A 96 1.06 -25.42 9.19
CA ILE A 96 1.59 -26.13 10.36
C ILE A 96 1.10 -25.55 11.68
N LYS A 97 0.66 -24.28 11.71
CA LYS A 97 0.41 -23.50 12.94
C LYS A 97 -0.64 -24.10 13.89
N ASP A 98 -1.64 -24.81 13.38
CA ASP A 98 -2.70 -25.40 14.20
C ASP A 98 -2.41 -26.86 14.59
N GLY A 99 -1.27 -27.41 14.11
CA GLY A 99 -0.88 -28.80 14.30
C GLY A 99 -1.81 -29.81 13.65
N LYS A 100 -2.69 -29.38 12.75
CA LYS A 100 -3.60 -30.20 11.95
C LYS A 100 -3.36 -29.89 10.47
N ASN A 101 -3.91 -30.71 9.58
CA ASN A 101 -3.84 -30.39 8.15
C ASN A 101 -5.11 -30.82 7.42
N THR A 102 -5.89 -29.83 7.00
CA THR A 102 -7.06 -30.04 6.14
C THR A 102 -6.63 -30.44 4.72
N ASN A 103 -7.56 -31.02 3.96
CA ASN A 103 -7.30 -31.33 2.54
C ASN A 103 -7.09 -30.05 1.71
N GLU A 104 -7.74 -28.95 2.09
CA GLU A 104 -7.56 -27.64 1.46
C GLU A 104 -6.13 -27.11 1.67
N GLU A 105 -5.62 -27.16 2.89
CA GLU A 105 -4.25 -26.76 3.23
C GLU A 105 -3.19 -27.62 2.54
N LYS A 106 -3.40 -28.94 2.47
CA LYS A 106 -2.53 -29.86 1.72
C LYS A 106 -2.49 -29.49 0.24
N LEU A 107 -3.65 -29.20 -0.35
CA LEU A 107 -3.76 -28.82 -1.75
C LEU A 107 -3.10 -27.46 -1.99
N LYS A 108 -3.33 -26.48 -1.12
CA LYS A 108 -2.72 -25.14 -1.17
C LYS A 108 -1.19 -25.22 -1.11
N LEU A 109 -0.64 -26.00 -0.17
CA LEU A 109 0.81 -26.20 -0.05
C LEU A 109 1.38 -26.95 -1.25
N ALA A 110 0.68 -27.93 -1.80
CA ALA A 110 1.09 -28.62 -3.03
C ALA A 110 1.15 -27.67 -4.23
N PHE A 111 0.15 -26.79 -4.40
CA PHE A 111 0.18 -25.75 -5.43
C PHE A 111 1.34 -24.78 -5.24
N LYS A 112 1.59 -24.29 -4.02
CA LYS A 112 2.75 -23.42 -3.75
C LYS A 112 4.09 -24.13 -3.96
N THR A 113 4.18 -25.43 -3.66
CA THR A 113 5.35 -26.26 -3.98
C THR A 113 5.56 -26.35 -5.49
N SER A 114 4.49 -26.49 -6.27
CA SER A 114 4.57 -26.47 -7.74
C SER A 114 5.05 -25.12 -8.28
N SER A 115 4.62 -24.00 -7.68
CA SER A 115 5.12 -22.66 -8.03
C SER A 115 6.60 -22.50 -7.75
N VAL A 116 7.09 -23.02 -6.62
CA VAL A 116 8.54 -23.06 -6.32
C VAL A 116 9.29 -23.89 -7.37
N ALA A 117 8.74 -25.05 -7.76
CA ALA A 117 9.36 -25.94 -8.73
C ALA A 117 9.48 -25.35 -10.14
N MET A 118 8.66 -24.35 -10.50
CA MET A 118 8.79 -23.63 -11.77
C MET A 118 10.08 -22.80 -11.86
N HIS A 119 10.66 -22.44 -10.72
CA HIS A 119 11.78 -21.49 -10.65
C HIS A 119 13.05 -22.06 -10.02
N CYS A 120 12.94 -23.23 -9.38
CA CYS A 120 13.99 -23.86 -8.61
C CYS A 120 14.45 -25.17 -9.27
N ALA A 121 15.74 -25.49 -9.18
CA ALA A 121 16.28 -26.75 -9.70
C ALA A 121 15.63 -27.98 -9.02
N PRO A 122 15.38 -29.08 -9.74
CA PRO A 122 14.71 -30.27 -9.19
C PRO A 122 15.34 -30.80 -7.91
N GLU A 123 16.67 -30.83 -7.80
CA GLU A 123 17.40 -31.30 -6.63
C GLU A 123 17.18 -30.41 -5.40
N ARG A 124 16.86 -29.13 -5.60
CA ARG A 124 16.52 -28.20 -4.53
C ARG A 124 15.07 -28.36 -4.10
N VAL A 125 14.16 -28.57 -5.05
CA VAL A 125 12.74 -28.87 -4.76
C VAL A 125 12.63 -30.16 -3.95
N GLU A 126 13.41 -31.17 -4.29
CA GLU A 126 13.49 -32.43 -3.54
C GLU A 126 13.88 -32.17 -2.08
N LYS A 127 14.98 -31.45 -1.83
CA LYS A 127 15.41 -31.07 -0.47
C LYS A 127 14.34 -30.30 0.30
N ILE A 128 13.67 -29.34 -0.35
CA ILE A 128 12.58 -28.58 0.27
C ILE A 128 11.45 -29.54 0.68
N SER A 129 11.09 -30.48 -0.19
CA SER A 129 10.03 -31.46 0.08
C SER A 129 10.41 -32.44 1.21
N GLU A 130 11.68 -32.83 1.31
CA GLU A 130 12.20 -33.66 2.42
C GLU A 130 12.14 -32.90 3.75
N SER A 131 12.54 -31.64 3.76
CA SER A 131 12.45 -30.79 4.95
C SER A 131 11.01 -30.55 5.39
N VAL A 132 10.08 -30.31 4.45
CA VAL A 132 8.64 -30.20 4.75
C VAL A 132 8.09 -31.50 5.32
N LYS A 133 8.48 -32.65 4.76
CA LYS A 133 8.08 -33.96 5.28
C LYS A 133 8.53 -34.15 6.73
N GLU A 134 9.76 -33.76 7.06
CA GLU A 134 10.27 -33.87 8.43
C GLU A 134 9.58 -32.88 9.39
N ILE A 135 9.25 -31.66 8.94
CA ILE A 135 8.44 -30.72 9.72
C ILE A 135 7.08 -31.33 10.03
N PHE A 136 6.36 -31.83 9.01
CA PHE A 136 5.01 -32.38 9.16
C PHE A 136 4.97 -33.59 10.10
N LYS A 137 5.97 -34.47 10.06
CA LYS A 137 6.06 -35.61 10.98
C LYS A 137 6.13 -35.20 12.45
N ARG A 138 6.65 -34.00 12.74
CA ARG A 138 6.82 -33.50 14.11
C ARG A 138 5.70 -32.57 14.53
N THR A 139 5.14 -31.79 13.59
CA THR A 139 4.14 -30.76 13.86
C THR A 139 2.69 -31.22 13.69
N ILE A 140 2.42 -32.34 13.03
CA ILE A 140 1.03 -32.83 12.83
C ILE A 140 0.77 -34.04 13.71
N LYS A 141 -0.22 -33.95 14.62
CA LYS A 141 -0.66 -35.07 15.49
C LYS A 141 -2.19 -35.18 15.51
N GLU A 142 -2.72 -36.37 15.77
CA GLU A 142 -4.17 -36.66 15.69
C GLU A 142 -5.02 -35.87 16.71
N ASP A 143 -4.44 -35.40 17.82
CA ASP A 143 -5.16 -34.66 18.87
C ASP A 143 -5.33 -33.16 18.60
N GLY A 144 -4.59 -32.59 17.63
CA GLY A 144 -4.44 -31.13 17.53
C GLY A 144 -3.65 -30.56 18.71
N ASN A 145 -3.01 -29.41 18.51
CA ASN A 145 -2.10 -28.78 19.48
C ASN A 145 -0.71 -29.43 19.58
N ALA A 146 -0.27 -30.13 18.54
CA ALA A 146 1.07 -30.70 18.48
C ALA A 146 2.19 -29.66 18.70
N LEU A 147 2.00 -28.42 18.26
CA LEU A 147 2.93 -27.30 18.46
C LEU A 147 3.02 -26.83 19.92
N GLU A 148 1.94 -26.91 20.70
CA GLU A 148 1.94 -26.56 22.14
C GLU A 148 2.66 -27.62 22.99
N LYS A 149 2.81 -28.84 22.46
CA LYS A 149 3.42 -30.00 23.13
C LYS A 149 4.68 -30.52 22.42
N LEU A 150 5.30 -29.68 21.59
CA LEU A 150 6.47 -30.06 20.81
C LEU A 150 7.67 -30.19 21.77
N SER A 151 8.36 -31.33 21.75
CA SER A 151 9.55 -31.50 22.60
C SER A 151 10.68 -30.58 22.12
N GLU A 152 11.64 -30.28 23.00
CA GLU A 152 12.82 -29.48 22.63
C GLU A 152 13.58 -30.13 21.45
N GLU A 153 13.64 -31.47 21.42
CA GLU A 153 14.24 -32.22 20.32
C GLU A 153 13.44 -32.07 19.01
N ASP A 154 12.11 -32.17 19.06
CA ASP A 154 11.24 -32.01 17.90
C ASP A 154 11.34 -30.59 17.33
N LEU A 155 11.39 -29.60 18.22
CA LEU A 155 11.53 -28.19 17.86
C LEU A 155 12.86 -27.92 17.17
N LYS A 156 13.93 -28.48 17.71
CA LYS A 156 15.26 -28.38 17.11
C LYS A 156 15.27 -28.95 15.68
N VAL A 157 14.54 -30.05 15.46
CA VAL A 157 14.38 -30.65 14.14
C VAL A 157 13.55 -29.76 13.21
N VAL A 158 12.43 -29.19 13.69
CA VAL A 158 11.60 -28.27 12.91
C VAL A 158 12.39 -27.03 12.48
N LEU A 159 13.06 -26.37 13.42
CA LEU A 159 13.88 -25.18 13.16
C LEU A 159 15.02 -25.48 12.19
N LYS A 160 15.71 -26.61 12.35
CA LYS A 160 16.75 -27.04 11.41
C LYS A 160 16.18 -27.18 9.99
N ASN A 161 15.05 -27.86 9.83
CA ASN A 161 14.45 -28.08 8.51
C ASN A 161 13.94 -26.79 7.85
N LEU A 162 13.47 -25.80 8.64
CA LEU A 162 13.13 -24.48 8.11
C LEU A 162 14.37 -23.74 7.59
N PHE A 163 15.49 -23.82 8.29
CA PHE A 163 16.75 -23.27 7.81
C PHE A 163 17.25 -24.01 6.56
N ASP A 164 17.08 -25.32 6.46
CA ASP A 164 17.44 -26.10 5.27
C ASP A 164 16.62 -25.66 4.03
N ILE A 165 15.31 -25.40 4.19
CA ILE A 165 14.45 -24.85 3.12
C ILE A 165 14.95 -23.47 2.68
N MET A 166 15.26 -22.60 3.63
CA MET A 166 15.77 -21.27 3.35
C MET A 166 17.15 -21.31 2.67
N GLU A 167 18.04 -22.24 3.04
CA GLU A 167 19.32 -22.43 2.35
C GLU A 167 19.11 -22.87 0.90
N ALA A 168 18.11 -23.71 0.62
CA ALA A 168 17.77 -24.09 -0.74
C ALA A 168 17.29 -22.88 -1.57
N PHE A 169 16.44 -22.02 -1.00
CA PHE A 169 16.02 -20.76 -1.66
C PHE A 169 17.17 -19.81 -1.89
N LYS A 170 18.04 -19.62 -0.88
CA LYS A 170 19.23 -18.76 -1.00
C LYS A 170 20.18 -19.28 -2.09
N ALA A 171 20.41 -20.58 -2.14
CA ALA A 171 21.26 -21.18 -3.17
C ALA A 171 20.66 -21.04 -4.58
N ASP A 172 19.33 -20.95 -4.71
CA ASP A 172 18.67 -20.69 -6.00
C ASP A 172 18.73 -19.21 -6.41
N LEU A 173 18.55 -18.30 -5.47
CA LEU A 173 18.59 -16.86 -5.71
C LEU A 173 20.00 -16.33 -6.07
N TYR A 174 21.06 -17.00 -5.60
CA TYR A 174 22.44 -16.49 -5.70
C TYR A 174 23.35 -17.50 -6.40
N GLU A 175 23.56 -17.34 -7.72
CA GLU A 175 24.36 -18.22 -8.60
C GLU A 175 25.84 -18.40 -8.16
N ASN A 176 26.39 -17.46 -7.38
CA ASN A 176 27.75 -17.50 -6.83
C ASN A 176 27.79 -17.67 -5.31
N TYR A 177 26.77 -18.28 -4.70
CA TYR A 177 26.82 -18.67 -3.29
C TYR A 177 27.89 -19.74 -3.08
N LYS A 178 29.15 -19.31 -2.93
CA LYS A 178 30.17 -20.13 -2.31
C LYS A 178 29.65 -20.47 -0.93
N ARG A 179 29.63 -21.76 -0.63
CA ARG A 179 29.45 -22.36 0.70
C ARG A 179 30.59 -21.88 1.64
N HIS A 180 30.79 -20.57 1.76
CA HIS A 180 31.77 -19.98 2.65
C HIS A 180 31.13 -19.95 4.02
N GLU A 181 31.64 -20.86 4.84
CA GLU A 181 31.30 -21.09 6.24
C GLU A 181 29.81 -21.31 6.43
N THR A 182 29.43 -22.58 6.57
CA THR A 182 28.29 -23.03 7.37
C THR A 182 28.00 -21.98 8.44
N LEU A 183 27.06 -21.09 8.12
CA LEU A 183 26.68 -19.98 8.99
C LEU A 183 26.33 -20.62 10.32
N LYS A 184 26.60 -19.91 11.41
CA LYS A 184 26.44 -20.38 12.78
C LYS A 184 24.97 -20.63 13.14
N TRP A 185 24.20 -21.32 12.29
CA TRP A 185 22.84 -21.79 12.53
C TRP A 185 22.79 -22.60 13.81
N ASN A 186 23.84 -23.34 14.17
CA ASN A 186 23.89 -23.99 15.48
C ASN A 186 23.83 -22.98 16.63
N LYS A 187 24.52 -21.83 16.54
CA LYS A 187 24.44 -20.78 17.56
C LYS A 187 23.09 -20.05 17.50
N THR A 188 22.58 -19.77 16.31
CA THR A 188 21.25 -19.17 16.13
C THR A 188 20.16 -20.08 16.69
N LEU A 189 20.21 -21.36 16.38
CA LEU A 189 19.34 -22.42 16.89
C LEU A 189 19.46 -22.55 18.40
N LEU A 190 20.67 -22.57 18.96
CA LEU A 190 20.89 -22.60 20.41
C LEU A 190 20.34 -21.34 21.08
N ASN A 191 20.54 -20.15 20.51
CA ASN A 191 19.98 -18.91 21.04
C ASN A 191 18.45 -18.94 21.05
N PHE A 192 17.83 -19.50 20.00
CA PHE A 192 16.38 -19.69 19.96
C PHE A 192 15.95 -20.71 21.03
N LEU A 193 16.57 -21.90 21.06
CA LEU A 193 16.31 -22.95 22.06
C LEU A 193 16.46 -22.46 23.51
N ASP A 194 17.47 -21.66 23.80
CA ASP A 194 17.70 -21.10 25.14
C ASP A 194 16.65 -20.04 25.49
N ALA A 195 16.25 -19.19 24.54
CA ALA A 195 15.16 -18.23 24.75
C ALA A 195 13.82 -18.93 25.09
N PHE A 196 13.64 -20.17 24.65
CA PHE A 196 12.44 -20.95 24.91
C PHE A 196 12.44 -21.70 26.27
N LYS A 197 13.58 -21.81 26.97
CA LYS A 197 13.70 -22.58 28.23
C LYS A 197 13.30 -21.84 29.50
N LEU A 198 13.11 -20.52 29.44
CA LEU A 198 12.98 -19.65 30.61
C LEU A 198 11.66 -19.78 31.40
N GLU A 199 10.72 -20.65 31.01
CA GLU A 199 9.38 -20.74 31.63
C GLU A 199 9.09 -21.99 32.50
N GLN A 200 10.04 -22.89 32.79
CA GLN A 200 9.72 -24.10 33.57
C GLN A 200 9.72 -23.97 35.11
N ASN A 201 10.02 -22.80 35.67
CA ASN A 201 9.83 -22.55 37.11
C ASN A 201 8.84 -21.40 37.31
N ASP A 202 7.60 -21.74 37.64
CA ASP A 202 6.98 -21.27 38.89
C ASP A 202 5.55 -21.81 39.00
N GLY A 203 5.45 -22.93 39.72
CA GLY A 203 4.25 -23.24 40.49
C GLY A 203 4.29 -22.47 41.79
N ASP A 204 3.62 -21.31 41.84
CA ASP A 204 2.84 -20.85 42.99
C ASP A 204 2.05 -19.61 42.56
N ALA A 205 0.72 -19.78 42.42
CA ALA A 205 -0.18 -18.64 42.36
C ALA A 205 -0.42 -18.14 43.79
N PRO A 206 -0.25 -16.84 44.04
CA PRO A 206 -1.44 -16.07 44.41
C PRO A 206 -1.50 -14.65 43.81
N GLN A 207 -2.71 -14.37 43.28
CA GLN A 207 -3.51 -13.14 43.28
C GLN A 207 -2.87 -11.74 43.11
N GLN A 208 -3.40 -11.05 42.08
CA GLN A 208 -3.67 -9.60 41.91
C GLN A 208 -2.72 -8.60 42.58
N MET A 209 -2.16 -7.65 41.81
CA MET A 209 -1.92 -6.25 42.23
C MET A 209 -1.62 -5.35 41.00
N PRO A 210 -1.80 -4.02 41.03
CA PRO A 210 -2.68 -3.18 41.85
C PRO A 210 -3.62 -2.30 41.01
N VAL A 211 -4.78 -1.99 41.60
CA VAL A 211 -5.54 -0.78 41.29
C VAL A 211 -4.81 0.38 41.96
N ASP A 212 -4.24 1.30 41.19
CA ASP A 212 -3.95 2.65 41.68
C ASP A 212 -5.09 3.58 41.24
N THR A 213 -6.04 3.77 42.16
CA THR A 213 -6.94 4.93 42.08
C THR A 213 -6.34 6.04 42.91
N LYS A 214 -6.13 7.18 42.23
CA LYS A 214 -5.87 8.54 42.73
C LYS A 214 -4.41 8.97 42.79
N ASP A 215 -3.89 9.43 41.65
CA ASP A 215 -3.90 10.87 41.38
C ASP A 215 -4.25 11.16 39.90
N ASN A 216 -5.50 11.60 39.72
CA ASN A 216 -6.17 12.18 38.56
C ASN A 216 -5.39 12.34 37.22
N ILE A 217 -5.41 11.32 36.35
CA ILE A 217 -5.39 11.52 34.88
C ILE A 217 -6.37 10.52 34.23
N LYS A 218 -7.21 11.04 33.33
CA LYS A 218 -8.53 10.53 32.93
C LYS A 218 -8.48 9.36 31.93
N THR A 219 -9.41 8.43 32.08
CA THR A 219 -9.84 7.38 31.14
C THR A 219 -10.51 7.94 29.86
N ASN A 220 -9.84 8.84 29.14
CA ASN A 220 -10.44 9.57 28.03
C ASN A 220 -10.12 9.00 26.62
N ASP A 221 -9.02 8.26 26.39
CA ASP A 221 -8.49 8.15 25.02
C ASP A 221 -9.20 7.14 24.08
N ALA A 222 -9.60 5.93 24.52
CA ALA A 222 -10.33 5.00 23.65
C ALA A 222 -11.76 5.48 23.33
N LYS A 223 -12.43 6.12 24.31
CA LYS A 223 -13.72 6.81 24.10
C LYS A 223 -13.58 7.93 23.08
N THR A 224 -12.46 8.67 23.10
CA THR A 224 -12.26 9.76 22.15
C THR A 224 -12.02 9.31 20.71
N ALA A 225 -11.44 8.13 20.46
CA ALA A 225 -11.20 7.65 19.10
C ALA A 225 -12.50 7.21 18.40
N ASP A 226 -13.37 6.48 19.11
CA ASP A 226 -14.69 6.12 18.58
C ASP A 226 -15.60 7.36 18.46
N GLU A 227 -15.56 8.28 19.43
CA GLU A 227 -16.32 9.55 19.37
C GLU A 227 -15.89 10.42 18.17
N ASP A 228 -14.58 10.58 17.94
CA ASP A 228 -14.00 11.28 16.80
C ASP A 228 -14.34 10.59 15.47
N TRP A 229 -14.29 9.25 15.41
CA TRP A 229 -14.73 8.49 14.24
C TRP A 229 -16.21 8.71 13.91
N GLU A 230 -17.08 8.70 14.92
CA GLU A 230 -18.51 9.00 14.75
C GLU A 230 -18.76 10.45 14.30
N GLU A 231 -17.96 11.40 14.76
CA GLU A 231 -18.00 12.79 14.27
C GLU A 231 -17.61 12.87 12.80
N LYS A 232 -16.51 12.21 12.39
CA LYS A 232 -16.10 12.16 10.97
C LYS A 232 -17.13 11.54 10.07
N LYS A 233 -17.77 10.44 10.48
CA LYS A 233 -18.85 9.82 9.70
C LYS A 233 -20.03 10.76 9.51
N LYS A 234 -20.39 11.56 10.52
CA LYS A 234 -21.45 12.57 10.40
C LYS A 234 -21.04 13.67 9.44
N ASP A 235 -19.82 14.19 9.54
CA ASP A 235 -19.31 15.22 8.62
C ASP A 235 -19.33 14.73 7.17
N TRP A 236 -18.86 13.51 6.92
CA TRP A 236 -18.86 12.91 5.58
C TRP A 236 -20.27 12.66 5.06
N THR A 237 -21.20 12.24 5.93
CA THR A 237 -22.61 12.06 5.58
C THR A 237 -23.27 13.39 5.21
N LEU A 238 -23.02 14.45 5.98
CA LEU A 238 -23.50 15.81 5.67
C LEU A 238 -22.93 16.33 4.35
N ARG A 239 -21.71 15.90 3.98
CA ARG A 239 -21.06 16.18 2.71
C ARG A 239 -21.59 15.34 1.53
N GLY A 240 -22.53 14.43 1.77
CA GLY A 240 -23.17 13.61 0.73
C GLY A 240 -22.52 12.24 0.50
N TRP A 241 -21.71 11.75 1.43
CA TRP A 241 -21.10 10.43 1.35
C TRP A 241 -21.83 9.40 2.22
N THR A 242 -22.08 8.22 1.68
CA THR A 242 -22.56 7.08 2.47
C THR A 242 -21.37 6.32 3.01
N VAL A 243 -21.30 6.15 4.34
CA VAL A 243 -20.20 5.41 4.99
C VAL A 243 -20.63 3.97 5.25
N ASN A 244 -19.99 3.03 4.55
CA ASN A 244 -20.06 1.61 4.85
C ASN A 244 -18.93 1.28 5.83
N ASP A 245 -19.24 1.39 7.13
CA ASP A 245 -18.30 1.17 8.21
C ASP A 245 -18.21 -0.30 8.59
N TYR A 246 -17.03 -0.87 8.43
CA TYR A 246 -16.68 -2.20 8.91
C TYR A 246 -15.31 -2.18 9.59
N LEU A 247 -14.90 -1.04 10.14
CA LEU A 247 -13.55 -0.83 10.64
C LEU A 247 -13.30 -1.72 11.86
N ALA A 248 -14.18 -1.68 12.84
CA ALA A 248 -14.06 -2.50 14.06
C ALA A 248 -14.22 -4.01 13.81
N SER A 249 -14.97 -4.41 12.78
CA SER A 249 -15.29 -5.83 12.53
C SER A 249 -14.40 -6.50 11.49
N LYS A 250 -13.91 -5.74 10.50
CA LYS A 250 -13.18 -6.24 9.33
C LYS A 250 -11.99 -5.36 8.95
N ASN A 251 -11.60 -4.41 9.78
CA ASN A 251 -10.41 -3.59 9.59
C ASN A 251 -10.38 -2.81 8.26
N GLY A 252 -11.52 -2.26 7.86
CA GLY A 252 -11.62 -1.41 6.69
C GLY A 252 -12.92 -0.62 6.66
N PHE A 253 -13.08 0.24 5.67
CA PHE A 253 -14.31 1.00 5.47
C PHE A 253 -14.36 1.54 4.04
N MET A 254 -15.56 1.77 3.54
CA MET A 254 -15.79 2.34 2.22
C MET A 254 -16.73 3.53 2.30
N LEU A 255 -16.37 4.64 1.67
CA LEU A 255 -17.24 5.79 1.46
C LEU A 255 -17.69 5.81 0.00
N THR A 256 -18.99 5.96 -0.23
CA THR A 256 -19.56 6.11 -1.59
C THR A 256 -20.21 7.48 -1.76
N LEU A 257 -19.95 8.15 -2.88
CA LEU A 257 -20.51 9.47 -3.17
C LEU A 257 -21.96 9.33 -3.65
N THR A 258 -22.90 9.87 -2.87
CA THR A 258 -24.34 9.72 -3.12
C THR A 258 -24.74 10.41 -4.42
N GLY A 259 -25.47 9.70 -5.28
CA GLY A 259 -25.97 10.25 -6.55
C GLY A 259 -24.87 10.52 -7.59
N SER A 260 -23.68 9.94 -7.42
CA SER A 260 -22.68 9.89 -8.49
C SER A 260 -23.00 8.77 -9.49
N ASP A 261 -22.71 9.03 -10.76
CA ASP A 261 -22.71 8.02 -11.82
C ASP A 261 -21.26 7.77 -12.23
N ALA A 262 -20.63 6.83 -11.53
CA ALA A 262 -19.26 6.43 -11.79
C ALA A 262 -19.18 5.23 -12.75
N GLY A 263 -20.27 4.82 -13.38
CA GLY A 263 -20.32 3.69 -14.31
C GLY A 263 -20.59 2.34 -13.63
N ASN A 264 -20.96 1.34 -14.45
CA ASN A 264 -21.27 -0.02 -14.00
C ASN A 264 -22.35 -0.13 -12.91
N ASN A 265 -23.28 0.83 -12.84
CA ASN A 265 -24.29 0.96 -11.78
C ASN A 265 -23.68 1.07 -10.37
N GLN A 266 -22.45 1.54 -10.25
CA GLN A 266 -21.77 1.77 -8.98
C GLN A 266 -21.50 3.27 -8.78
N PRO A 267 -21.69 3.79 -7.56
CA PRO A 267 -21.26 5.14 -7.23
C PRO A 267 -19.72 5.22 -7.18
N ALA A 268 -19.19 6.44 -7.34
CA ALA A 268 -17.78 6.70 -7.07
C ALA A 268 -17.49 6.42 -5.59
N PHE A 269 -16.30 5.92 -5.28
CA PHE A 269 -15.97 5.53 -3.91
C PHE A 269 -14.53 5.81 -3.54
N VAL A 270 -14.30 5.89 -2.23
CA VAL A 270 -13.00 5.85 -1.56
C VAL A 270 -13.05 4.71 -0.56
N ASP A 271 -12.03 3.86 -0.53
CA ASP A 271 -12.04 2.66 0.31
C ASP A 271 -10.67 2.40 0.95
N VAL A 272 -10.72 1.83 2.15
CA VAL A 272 -9.56 1.34 2.89
C VAL A 272 -9.77 -0.12 3.19
N GLY A 273 -8.82 -0.95 2.76
CA GLY A 273 -8.90 -2.39 2.89
C GLY A 273 -7.54 -3.06 2.94
N TRP A 274 -7.56 -4.38 2.92
CA TRP A 274 -6.37 -5.23 2.98
C TRP A 274 -6.18 -5.97 1.65
N TYR A 275 -4.99 -5.89 1.08
CA TYR A 275 -4.64 -6.63 -0.12
C TYR A 275 -3.14 -6.92 -0.17
N ASP A 276 -2.77 -8.14 -0.53
CA ASP A 276 -1.37 -8.52 -0.81
C ASP A 276 -0.41 -8.13 0.34
N GLY A 277 -0.83 -8.46 1.57
CA GLY A 277 0.00 -8.31 2.78
C GLY A 277 0.02 -6.93 3.41
N HIS A 278 -0.73 -5.95 2.88
CA HIS A 278 -0.70 -4.57 3.37
C HIS A 278 -2.09 -3.91 3.33
N TYR A 279 -2.29 -2.93 4.21
CA TYR A 279 -3.43 -2.03 4.09
C TYR A 279 -3.22 -1.04 2.94
N TYR A 280 -4.29 -0.81 2.19
CA TYR A 280 -4.31 0.12 1.07
C TYR A 280 -5.40 1.17 1.25
N ILE A 281 -5.22 2.28 0.56
CA ILE A 281 -6.26 3.25 0.27
C ILE A 281 -6.52 3.26 -1.24
N GLN A 282 -7.79 3.35 -1.63
CA GLN A 282 -8.20 3.38 -3.03
C GLN A 282 -9.26 4.45 -3.30
N ALA A 283 -9.34 4.88 -4.54
CA ALA A 283 -10.40 5.72 -5.06
C ALA A 283 -10.80 5.25 -6.46
N SER A 284 -12.09 5.34 -6.78
CA SER A 284 -12.61 4.85 -8.05
C SER A 284 -13.62 5.80 -8.69
N TYR A 285 -13.46 5.95 -10.01
CA TYR A 285 -14.43 6.54 -10.92
C TYR A 285 -14.42 5.73 -12.24
N GLU A 286 -15.07 4.56 -12.27
CA GLU A 286 -14.96 3.57 -13.37
C GLU A 286 -15.26 4.12 -14.77
N ARG A 287 -16.18 5.08 -14.88
CA ARG A 287 -16.58 5.72 -16.13
C ARG A 287 -15.47 6.56 -16.75
N ASP A 288 -14.49 6.98 -15.97
CA ASP A 288 -13.35 7.76 -16.46
C ASP A 288 -11.99 7.12 -16.11
N PRO A 289 -11.34 6.44 -17.06
CA PRO A 289 -9.98 5.94 -16.87
C PRO A 289 -8.92 7.04 -16.67
N ASN A 290 -9.19 8.30 -17.05
CA ASN A 290 -8.24 9.39 -16.84
C ASN A 290 -8.12 9.77 -15.36
N PHE A 291 -9.20 9.67 -14.59
CA PHE A 291 -9.21 9.81 -13.13
C PHE A 291 -8.09 8.99 -12.45
N ALA A 292 -8.09 7.66 -12.64
CA ALA A 292 -7.10 6.79 -12.02
C ALA A 292 -5.69 6.97 -12.59
N LYS A 293 -5.58 7.41 -13.85
CA LYS A 293 -4.30 7.75 -14.49
C LYS A 293 -3.69 8.99 -13.85
N ALA A 294 -4.49 10.03 -13.59
CA ALA A 294 -4.08 11.24 -12.92
C ALA A 294 -3.64 10.97 -11.48
N LEU A 295 -4.42 10.19 -10.72
CA LEU A 295 -4.04 9.80 -9.36
C LEU A 295 -2.72 9.03 -9.33
N LYS A 296 -2.48 8.14 -10.31
CA LYS A 296 -1.20 7.44 -10.42
C LYS A 296 -0.02 8.38 -10.68
N TRP A 297 -0.22 9.41 -11.49
CA TRP A 297 0.83 10.39 -11.77
C TRP A 297 1.15 11.26 -10.56
N GLU A 298 0.13 11.70 -9.83
CA GLU A 298 0.30 12.58 -8.67
C GLU A 298 0.82 11.84 -7.43
N TYR A 299 0.27 10.65 -7.15
CA TYR A 299 0.46 9.96 -5.87
C TYR A 299 1.21 8.62 -5.99
N GLY A 300 1.59 8.21 -7.20
CA GLY A 300 2.20 6.90 -7.46
C GLY A 300 1.20 5.75 -7.35
N GLY A 301 1.62 4.60 -6.83
CA GLY A 301 0.71 3.46 -6.64
C GLY A 301 0.34 2.71 -7.93
N ARG A 302 -0.78 2.00 -7.87
CA ARG A 302 -1.28 1.10 -8.92
C ARG A 302 -2.66 1.55 -9.38
N ARG A 303 -3.04 1.13 -10.59
CA ARG A 303 -4.35 1.44 -11.16
C ARG A 303 -4.85 0.32 -12.06
N SER A 304 -6.16 0.20 -12.17
CA SER A 304 -6.87 -0.64 -13.13
C SER A 304 -8.13 0.09 -13.57
N HIS A 305 -8.30 0.29 -14.89
CA HIS A 305 -9.41 1.09 -15.44
C HIS A 305 -9.57 2.44 -14.72
N GLY A 306 -10.74 2.73 -14.15
CA GLY A 306 -11.05 3.95 -13.40
C GLY A 306 -10.76 3.84 -11.89
N THR A 307 -10.13 2.77 -11.43
CA THR A 307 -9.75 2.58 -10.03
C THR A 307 -8.25 2.74 -9.82
N TRP A 308 -7.88 3.55 -8.81
CA TRP A 308 -6.52 3.75 -8.33
C TRP A 308 -6.39 3.28 -6.88
N TRP A 309 -5.24 2.71 -6.53
CA TRP A 309 -4.94 2.32 -5.15
C TRP A 309 -3.45 2.40 -4.83
N LYS A 310 -3.16 2.58 -3.54
CA LYS A 310 -1.80 2.60 -3.00
C LYS A 310 -1.80 2.01 -1.59
N TYR A 311 -0.75 1.28 -1.24
CA TYR A 311 -0.52 0.92 0.15
C TYR A 311 -0.30 2.15 1.02
N PHE A 312 -0.49 1.99 2.33
CA PHE A 312 -0.16 3.04 3.27
C PHE A 312 1.32 3.44 3.19
N ASP A 313 1.61 4.70 3.51
CA ASP A 313 2.98 5.21 3.53
C ASP A 313 3.84 4.47 4.58
N ASP A 314 5.17 4.50 4.42
CA ASP A 314 6.12 3.62 5.15
C ASP A 314 5.93 3.56 6.68
N GLU A 315 5.49 4.64 7.33
CA GLU A 315 5.20 4.67 8.79
C GLU A 315 4.06 3.72 9.19
N PHE A 316 3.13 3.45 8.29
CA PHE A 316 1.93 2.62 8.50
C PHE A 316 1.86 1.41 7.56
N TYR A 317 2.89 1.18 6.74
CA TYR A 317 2.93 0.11 5.74
C TYR A 317 2.87 -1.29 6.36
N ASN A 318 3.43 -1.46 7.56
CA ASN A 318 3.58 -2.76 8.22
C ASN A 318 2.53 -3.05 9.30
N ILE A 319 1.37 -2.36 9.27
CA ILE A 319 0.26 -2.72 10.16
C ILE A 319 -0.16 -4.16 9.83
N PRO A 320 -0.18 -5.10 10.80
CA PRO A 320 -0.53 -6.49 10.54
C PRO A 320 -1.98 -6.70 10.12
N GLU A 321 -2.25 -7.78 9.39
CA GLU A 321 -3.61 -8.15 9.01
C GLU A 321 -4.52 -8.24 10.25
N GLY A 322 -5.69 -7.62 10.16
CA GLY A 322 -6.68 -7.65 11.23
C GLY A 322 -6.41 -6.67 12.39
N GLN A 323 -5.36 -5.83 12.31
CA GLN A 323 -4.96 -4.92 13.39
C GLN A 323 -5.23 -3.44 13.10
N LEU A 324 -5.77 -3.07 11.93
CA LEU A 324 -6.03 -1.66 11.60
C LEU A 324 -6.87 -0.93 12.66
N TYR A 325 -7.95 -1.54 13.17
CA TYR A 325 -8.82 -0.89 14.14
C TYR A 325 -8.12 -0.66 15.48
N THR A 326 -7.41 -1.67 15.98
CA THR A 326 -6.61 -1.52 17.21
C THR A 326 -5.60 -0.37 17.07
N TYR A 327 -4.85 -0.36 15.97
CA TYR A 327 -3.90 0.72 15.68
C TYR A 327 -4.61 2.06 15.49
N PHE A 328 -5.79 2.07 14.89
CA PHE A 328 -6.60 3.27 14.71
C PHE A 328 -7.02 3.84 16.07
N CYS A 329 -7.44 3.02 17.03
CA CYS A 329 -7.79 3.46 18.39
C CYS A 329 -6.57 3.99 19.16
N ASP A 330 -5.43 3.32 19.05
CA ASP A 330 -4.26 3.60 19.89
C ASP A 330 -3.31 4.64 19.30
N ASN A 331 -3.34 4.84 17.97
CA ASN A 331 -2.42 5.72 17.27
C ASN A 331 -3.11 6.93 16.65
N LYS A 332 -3.01 8.08 17.34
CA LYS A 332 -3.55 9.35 16.86
C LYS A 332 -2.98 9.77 15.49
N LYS A 333 -1.70 9.52 15.22
CA LYS A 333 -1.08 9.88 13.94
C LYS A 333 -1.67 9.07 12.79
N LEU A 334 -1.97 7.79 13.01
CA LEU A 334 -2.63 6.95 12.01
C LEU A 334 -4.03 7.48 11.70
N ARG A 335 -4.79 7.90 12.72
CA ARG A 335 -6.11 8.54 12.51
C ARG A 335 -6.00 9.80 11.68
N GLU A 336 -5.11 10.71 12.07
CA GLU A 336 -4.86 11.97 11.35
C GLU A 336 -4.45 11.71 9.90
N TYR A 337 -3.53 10.77 9.68
CA TYR A 337 -3.11 10.30 8.36
C TYR A 337 -4.29 9.80 7.53
N LEU A 338 -5.11 8.88 8.07
CA LEU A 338 -6.25 8.32 7.35
C LEU A 338 -7.27 9.41 7.00
N TYR A 339 -7.61 10.28 7.94
CA TYR A 339 -8.54 11.37 7.68
C TYR A 339 -8.03 12.32 6.61
N GLU A 340 -6.76 12.70 6.66
CA GLU A 340 -6.16 13.58 5.65
C GLU A 340 -6.23 12.94 4.26
N LYS A 341 -5.82 11.67 4.13
CA LYS A 341 -5.84 10.97 2.84
C LYS A 341 -7.26 10.77 2.33
N ILE A 342 -8.20 10.38 3.20
CA ILE A 342 -9.61 10.19 2.84
C ILE A 342 -10.24 11.50 2.38
N VAL A 343 -10.08 12.58 3.15
CA VAL A 343 -10.66 13.89 2.79
C VAL A 343 -10.08 14.39 1.47
N ASN A 344 -8.77 14.26 1.24
CA ASN A 344 -8.16 14.63 -0.04
C ASN A 344 -8.76 13.83 -1.22
N LEU A 345 -8.87 12.50 -1.07
CA LEU A 345 -9.48 11.66 -2.12
C LEU A 345 -10.97 11.99 -2.33
N MET A 346 -11.72 12.30 -1.27
CA MET A 346 -13.09 12.78 -1.38
C MET A 346 -13.17 14.08 -2.19
N ASP A 347 -12.31 15.06 -1.91
CA ASP A 347 -12.22 16.33 -2.66
C ASP A 347 -11.93 16.08 -4.16
N ILE A 348 -11.07 15.10 -4.45
CA ILE A 348 -10.73 14.72 -5.83
C ILE A 348 -11.93 14.05 -6.52
N VAL A 349 -12.55 13.06 -5.89
CA VAL A 349 -13.72 12.35 -6.44
C VAL A 349 -14.91 13.30 -6.65
N GLU A 350 -15.12 14.25 -5.74
CA GLU A 350 -16.16 15.26 -5.91
C GLU A 350 -15.89 16.16 -7.11
N ARG A 351 -14.66 16.65 -7.28
CA ARG A 351 -14.31 17.46 -8.44
C ARG A 351 -14.49 16.68 -9.75
N GLU A 352 -14.05 15.42 -9.78
CA GLU A 352 -14.27 14.53 -10.92
C GLU A 352 -15.77 14.41 -11.25
N ASN A 353 -16.61 14.11 -10.25
CA ASN A 353 -18.06 14.00 -10.42
C ASN A 353 -18.70 15.27 -10.99
N HIS A 354 -18.23 16.45 -10.56
CA HIS A 354 -18.71 17.72 -11.10
C HIS A 354 -18.30 17.89 -12.57
N ILE A 355 -17.06 17.57 -12.93
CA ILE A 355 -16.56 17.67 -14.29
C ILE A 355 -17.27 16.67 -15.21
N ILE A 356 -17.53 15.44 -14.75
CA ILE A 356 -18.30 14.44 -15.51
C ILE A 356 -19.74 14.92 -15.75
N LYS A 357 -20.41 15.48 -14.73
CA LYS A 357 -21.74 16.08 -14.92
C LYS A 357 -21.71 17.25 -15.90
N LEU A 358 -20.65 18.08 -15.86
CA LEU A 358 -20.48 19.17 -16.82
C LEU A 358 -20.30 18.62 -18.24
N LYS A 359 -19.43 17.62 -18.41
CA LYS A 359 -19.21 16.91 -19.69
C LYS A 359 -20.52 16.39 -20.25
N ASP A 360 -21.35 15.75 -19.43
CA ASP A 360 -22.64 15.19 -19.86
C ASP A 360 -23.61 16.26 -20.32
N ASN A 361 -23.66 17.40 -19.61
CA ASN A 361 -24.49 18.53 -19.99
C ASN A 361 -23.96 19.27 -21.23
N VAL A 362 -22.65 19.30 -21.44
CA VAL A 362 -22.04 19.79 -22.68
C VAL A 362 -22.38 18.83 -23.84
N GLY A 363 -22.35 17.53 -23.59
CA GLY A 363 -22.68 16.49 -24.56
C GLY A 363 -21.59 16.31 -25.63
N THR A 364 -21.80 15.34 -26.52
CA THR A 364 -20.91 15.09 -27.65
C THR A 364 -21.19 16.04 -28.80
N ARG A 365 -20.15 16.34 -29.60
CA ARG A 365 -20.26 17.22 -30.76
C ARG A 365 -19.27 16.80 -31.84
N GLU A 366 -19.74 16.74 -33.09
CA GLU A 366 -18.88 16.39 -34.23
C GLU A 366 -17.73 17.39 -34.39
N GLY A 367 -16.52 16.87 -34.64
CA GLY A 367 -15.31 17.68 -34.75
C GLY A 367 -14.70 18.12 -33.42
N TRP A 368 -15.30 17.76 -32.28
CA TRP A 368 -14.75 18.03 -30.95
C TRP A 368 -14.42 16.76 -30.21
N ASP A 369 -13.21 16.69 -29.67
CA ASP A 369 -12.85 15.73 -28.64
C ASP A 369 -13.06 16.37 -27.26
N ILE A 370 -13.89 15.74 -26.44
CA ILE A 370 -14.33 16.27 -25.13
C ILE A 370 -14.04 15.22 -24.06
N PHE A 371 -13.07 15.52 -23.20
CA PHE A 371 -12.57 14.60 -22.20
C PHE A 371 -12.17 15.31 -20.92
N THR A 372 -12.03 14.53 -19.85
CA THR A 372 -11.52 14.99 -18.56
C THR A 372 -10.00 15.02 -18.62
N TRP A 373 -9.41 16.14 -18.16
CA TRP A 373 -7.98 16.26 -17.96
C TRP A 373 -7.72 16.41 -16.47
N TYR A 374 -6.89 15.52 -15.92
CA TYR A 374 -6.82 15.33 -14.46
C TYR A 374 -8.22 15.07 -13.89
N TRP A 375 -8.63 15.76 -12.82
CA TRP A 375 -9.92 15.59 -12.15
C TRP A 375 -10.70 16.90 -11.95
N ASP A 376 -10.21 18.01 -12.50
CA ASP A 376 -10.76 19.35 -12.29
C ASP A 376 -10.89 20.18 -13.58
N THR A 377 -10.60 19.57 -14.73
CA THR A 377 -10.61 20.24 -16.02
C THR A 377 -11.43 19.46 -17.04
N LEU A 378 -12.42 20.12 -17.63
CA LEU A 378 -13.05 19.65 -18.87
C LEU A 378 -12.26 20.22 -20.06
N ALA A 379 -11.59 19.36 -20.80
CA ALA A 379 -10.86 19.72 -22.00
C ALA A 379 -11.73 19.46 -23.24
N CYS A 380 -11.93 20.49 -24.05
CA CYS A 380 -12.65 20.45 -25.32
C CYS A 380 -11.69 20.85 -26.43
N THR A 381 -11.22 19.89 -27.23
CA THR A 381 -10.29 20.14 -28.35
C THR A 381 -11.03 20.10 -29.67
N TYR A 382 -10.86 21.12 -30.52
CA TYR A 382 -11.44 21.13 -31.86
C TYR A 382 -10.46 20.48 -32.84
N GLU A 383 -10.86 19.37 -33.44
CA GLU A 383 -10.07 18.65 -34.42
C GLU A 383 -10.21 19.29 -35.80
N ASN A 384 -9.30 20.22 -36.10
CA ASN A 384 -9.13 20.78 -37.43
C ASN A 384 -7.68 20.58 -37.92
N ASN A 385 -7.48 20.60 -39.24
CA ASN A 385 -6.17 20.32 -39.87
C ASN A 385 -5.12 21.43 -39.70
N ALA A 386 -5.44 22.54 -39.02
CA ALA A 386 -4.60 23.72 -38.98
C ALA A 386 -4.09 24.01 -37.56
N ASP A 387 -4.99 24.43 -36.68
CA ASP A 387 -4.67 25.17 -35.47
C ASP A 387 -5.05 24.42 -34.19
N ARG A 388 -5.90 23.38 -34.26
CA ARG A 388 -6.38 22.59 -33.10
C ARG A 388 -6.57 23.41 -31.81
N PRO A 389 -7.44 24.44 -31.85
CA PRO A 389 -7.75 25.23 -30.66
C PRO A 389 -8.44 24.34 -29.63
N PHE A 390 -8.21 24.63 -28.35
CA PHE A 390 -8.86 23.92 -27.27
C PHE A 390 -9.36 24.87 -26.19
N ILE A 391 -10.50 24.52 -25.63
CA ILE A 391 -11.08 25.17 -24.46
C ILE A 391 -10.85 24.27 -23.26
N ASP A 392 -10.24 24.81 -22.21
CA ASP A 392 -10.22 24.18 -20.89
C ASP A 392 -11.21 24.91 -19.98
N VAL A 393 -12.08 24.14 -19.32
CA VAL A 393 -13.01 24.63 -18.31
C VAL A 393 -12.52 24.12 -16.95
N THR A 394 -11.97 25.03 -16.16
CA THR A 394 -11.37 24.73 -14.86
C THR A 394 -12.19 25.36 -13.75
N ARG A 395 -12.40 24.62 -12.65
CA ARG A 395 -13.04 25.16 -11.45
C ARG A 395 -12.00 25.50 -10.39
N GLU A 396 -12.01 26.75 -9.94
CA GLU A 396 -11.16 27.20 -8.84
C GLU A 396 -11.72 26.72 -7.48
N LYS A 397 -10.86 26.66 -6.46
CA LYS A 397 -11.27 26.27 -5.09
C LYS A 397 -12.34 27.19 -4.50
N THR A 398 -12.42 28.43 -4.97
CA THR A 398 -13.43 29.43 -4.57
C THR A 398 -14.82 29.15 -5.13
N GLY A 399 -14.96 28.18 -6.05
CA GLY A 399 -16.21 27.85 -6.73
C GLY A 399 -16.35 28.47 -8.12
N ASN A 400 -15.56 29.51 -8.41
CA ASN A 400 -15.52 30.20 -9.71
C ASN A 400 -15.04 29.27 -10.82
N VAL A 401 -15.60 29.45 -12.01
CA VAL A 401 -15.26 28.67 -13.20
C VAL A 401 -14.60 29.56 -14.24
N LYS A 402 -13.46 29.12 -14.75
CA LYS A 402 -12.75 29.79 -15.85
C LYS A 402 -12.88 28.97 -17.12
N ILE A 403 -13.25 29.65 -18.20
CA ILE A 403 -13.20 29.11 -19.55
C ILE A 403 -11.98 29.72 -20.22
N LYS A 404 -10.96 28.91 -20.49
CA LYS A 404 -9.71 29.35 -21.10
C LYS A 404 -9.56 28.78 -22.51
N LEU A 405 -9.02 29.58 -23.42
CA LEU A 405 -8.73 29.19 -24.80
C LEU A 405 -7.23 29.21 -25.05
N ALA A 406 -6.73 28.14 -25.66
CA ALA A 406 -5.37 28.03 -26.14
C ALA A 406 -5.32 27.14 -27.39
N ASN A 407 -4.10 26.81 -27.83
CA ASN A 407 -3.83 26.09 -29.07
C ASN A 407 -2.82 24.96 -28.80
N ARG A 408 -3.14 23.72 -29.21
CA ARG A 408 -2.28 22.54 -29.02
C ARG A 408 -1.04 22.52 -29.92
N THR A 409 -1.02 23.29 -31.00
CA THR A 409 0.11 23.43 -31.93
C THR A 409 1.15 24.45 -31.49
N GLU A 410 0.94 25.12 -30.36
CA GLU A 410 1.84 26.15 -29.79
C GLU A 410 2.18 27.27 -30.79
N GLN A 411 1.20 27.69 -31.60
CA GLN A 411 1.34 28.80 -32.55
C GLN A 411 0.58 30.05 -32.05
N PRO A 412 1.26 31.00 -31.37
CA PRO A 412 0.59 32.13 -30.72
C PRO A 412 -0.09 33.09 -31.69
N GLU A 413 0.44 33.22 -32.91
CA GLU A 413 -0.12 34.12 -33.92
C GLU A 413 -1.47 33.62 -34.46
N LEU A 414 -1.61 32.31 -34.69
CA LEU A 414 -2.88 31.72 -35.10
C LEU A 414 -3.94 31.85 -34.00
N LEU A 415 -3.54 31.62 -32.74
CA LEU A 415 -4.41 31.81 -31.59
C LEU A 415 -4.88 33.27 -31.46
N LYS A 416 -3.97 34.23 -31.70
CA LYS A 416 -4.28 35.66 -31.69
C LYS A 416 -5.24 36.06 -32.82
N GLU A 417 -5.06 35.50 -34.02
CA GLU A 417 -5.99 35.68 -35.13
C GLU A 417 -7.38 35.12 -34.80
N LEU A 418 -7.43 33.90 -34.22
CA LEU A 418 -8.68 33.28 -33.80
C LEU A 418 -9.40 34.13 -32.75
N ILE A 419 -8.69 34.65 -31.75
CA ILE A 419 -9.24 35.55 -30.72
C ILE A 419 -9.89 36.79 -31.34
N GLN A 420 -9.29 37.35 -32.40
CA GLN A 420 -9.91 38.46 -33.14
C GLN A 420 -11.18 38.02 -33.88
N LYS A 421 -11.15 36.88 -34.56
CA LYS A 421 -12.28 36.34 -35.33
C LYS A 421 -13.49 35.99 -34.46
N ILE A 422 -13.27 35.52 -33.24
CA ILE A 422 -14.37 35.18 -32.30
C ILE A 422 -14.91 36.37 -31.49
N GLY A 423 -14.46 37.59 -31.80
CA GLY A 423 -14.96 38.82 -31.19
C GLY A 423 -14.30 39.20 -29.86
N CYS A 424 -13.11 38.67 -29.56
CA CYS A 424 -12.39 38.85 -28.30
C CYS A 424 -11.06 39.60 -28.46
N GLY A 425 -10.89 40.38 -29.52
CA GLY A 425 -9.60 41.03 -29.87
C GLY A 425 -9.01 41.98 -28.82
N ASN A 426 -9.78 42.38 -27.80
CA ASN A 426 -9.32 43.18 -26.67
C ASN A 426 -8.67 42.36 -25.54
N LEU A 427 -8.86 41.04 -25.52
CA LEU A 427 -8.25 40.16 -24.52
C LEU A 427 -6.75 40.05 -24.72
N LYS A 428 -6.03 39.89 -23.61
CA LYS A 428 -4.59 39.60 -23.59
C LYS A 428 -4.36 38.22 -23.01
N PRO A 429 -3.36 37.47 -23.49
CA PRO A 429 -3.04 36.17 -22.93
C PRO A 429 -2.46 36.34 -21.52
N GLU A 430 -2.73 35.36 -20.66
CA GLU A 430 -2.05 35.13 -19.40
C GLU A 430 -0.58 34.72 -19.63
N LYS A 431 0.22 34.64 -18.56
CA LYS A 431 1.66 34.31 -18.64
C LYS A 431 1.93 32.93 -19.23
N ASP A 432 0.98 32.02 -19.13
CA ASP A 432 1.01 30.66 -19.64
C ASP A 432 0.52 30.55 -21.11
N GLY A 433 0.17 31.68 -21.73
CA GLY A 433 -0.29 31.75 -23.11
C GLY A 433 -1.80 31.54 -23.31
N TYR A 434 -2.56 31.31 -22.23
CA TYR A 434 -4.00 31.11 -22.31
C TYR A 434 -4.76 32.44 -22.36
N TYR A 435 -5.88 32.45 -23.08
CA TYR A 435 -6.84 33.55 -23.04
C TYR A 435 -8.04 33.18 -22.16
N VAL A 436 -8.31 33.97 -21.12
CA VAL A 436 -9.51 33.79 -20.29
C VAL A 436 -10.72 34.38 -21.02
N LEU A 437 -11.59 33.51 -21.53
CA LEU A 437 -12.80 33.91 -22.25
C LEU A 437 -13.92 34.34 -21.30
N ASN A 438 -14.05 33.63 -20.17
CA ASN A 438 -14.99 33.97 -19.11
C ASN A 438 -14.45 33.58 -17.74
N GLU A 439 -14.84 34.39 -16.75
CA GLU A 439 -14.94 34.01 -15.35
C GLU A 439 -16.43 33.94 -15.01
N LEU A 440 -16.88 32.81 -14.48
CA LEU A 440 -18.28 32.49 -14.22
C LEU A 440 -18.46 32.07 -12.77
N ASP A 441 -19.63 32.37 -12.23
CA ASP A 441 -20.05 31.86 -10.91
C ASP A 441 -20.67 30.46 -11.05
N GLU A 442 -20.76 29.72 -9.95
CA GLU A 442 -21.31 28.35 -9.95
C GLU A 442 -22.78 28.26 -10.39
N ASN A 443 -23.53 29.36 -10.27
CA ASN A 443 -24.93 29.46 -10.67
C ASN A 443 -25.12 29.75 -12.16
N ASP A 444 -24.03 30.06 -12.88
CA ASP A 444 -24.11 30.33 -14.31
C ASP A 444 -24.43 29.06 -15.10
N LYS A 445 -25.02 29.25 -16.29
CA LYS A 445 -25.26 28.18 -17.25
C LYS A 445 -23.97 27.79 -17.97
N ILE A 446 -23.00 27.27 -17.22
CA ILE A 446 -21.67 26.89 -17.70
C ILE A 446 -21.75 25.99 -18.95
N PRO A 447 -22.57 24.91 -19.02
CA PRO A 447 -22.65 24.08 -20.21
C PRO A 447 -23.09 24.86 -21.47
N SER A 448 -24.01 25.81 -21.31
CA SER A 448 -24.47 26.66 -22.41
C SER A 448 -23.38 27.61 -22.89
N LYS A 449 -22.57 28.16 -21.96
CA LYS A 449 -21.43 29.01 -22.30
C LYS A 449 -20.32 28.27 -23.00
N VAL A 450 -20.01 27.05 -22.59
CA VAL A 450 -19.06 26.19 -23.30
C VAL A 450 -19.53 25.94 -24.73
N LYS A 451 -20.79 25.56 -24.94
CA LYS A 451 -21.39 25.36 -26.28
C LYS A 451 -21.35 26.63 -27.14
N GLU A 452 -21.60 27.80 -26.53
CA GLU A 452 -21.52 29.10 -27.21
C GLU A 452 -20.11 29.35 -27.76
N TRP A 453 -19.06 29.09 -26.97
CA TRP A 453 -17.69 29.24 -27.41
C TRP A 453 -17.27 28.22 -28.47
N MET A 454 -17.73 26.97 -28.34
CA MET A 454 -17.52 25.97 -29.38
C MET A 454 -18.09 26.43 -30.73
N ASN A 455 -19.30 27.02 -30.75
CA ASN A 455 -19.87 27.61 -31.97
C ASN A 455 -18.97 28.72 -32.55
N LYS A 456 -18.56 29.66 -31.71
CA LYS A 456 -17.74 30.80 -32.14
C LYS A 456 -16.39 30.34 -32.71
N ILE A 457 -15.74 29.35 -32.09
CA ILE A 457 -14.47 28.79 -32.57
C ILE A 457 -14.63 28.08 -33.91
N GLU A 458 -15.69 27.29 -34.08
CA GLU A 458 -15.99 26.67 -35.38
C GLU A 458 -16.21 27.72 -36.48
N GLU A 459 -16.96 28.78 -36.20
CA GLU A 459 -17.18 29.87 -37.16
C GLU A 459 -15.89 30.64 -37.46
N GLY A 460 -15.06 30.88 -36.44
CA GLY A 460 -13.79 31.58 -36.56
C GLY A 460 -12.71 30.79 -37.29
N THR A 461 -12.81 29.45 -37.35
CA THR A 461 -11.84 28.58 -38.03
C THR A 461 -12.25 28.20 -39.46
N LYS A 462 -13.52 28.42 -39.84
CA LYS A 462 -14.05 28.17 -41.20
C LYS A 462 -13.75 29.29 -42.21
N LYS A 463 -13.12 30.39 -41.78
CA LYS A 463 -12.78 31.57 -42.59
C LYS A 463 -11.30 31.88 -42.48
#